data_AF-A0A7G7W7Q7-F1
#
_entry.id   AF-A0A7G7W7Q7-F1
#
_cell.length_a   1.000
_cell.length_b   1.000
_cell.length_c   1.000
_cell.angle_alpha   90.00
_cell.angle_beta   90.00
_cell.angle_gamma   90.00
#
_symmetry.space_group_name_H-M   'P 1'
#
loop_
_entity.id
_entity.type
_entity.pdbx_description
1 polymer ?
#
loop_
_entity_poly.entity_id
_entity_poly.type
_entity_poly.pdbx_seq_one_letter_code
_entity_poly.pdbx_strand_id
1 'polypeptide(L)'
;MNLSISPTEQPSSSDFALRTVWACCQRAATAVALLLAGPLLLGACAGGKGFTQSGNASYYADKFDGRKTASGTIYRSGQRTAAHNTLPFGTVVKVTNPRNHRSVKVTVTDRGPHAKGRIIDLSKKAARKIGIIDAGVAPVQLKVVKKG
;
A
#
# COMPACT_ATOMS: atom_id res chain seq x y z
N MET A 1 37.73 58.70 2.01
CA MET A 1 36.79 59.21 1.01
C MET A 1 35.99 58.03 0.47
N ASN A 2 34.66 58.08 0.61
CA ASN A 2 33.60 57.39 -0.16
C ASN A 2 33.65 55.86 -0.35
N LEU A 3 32.56 55.09 -0.40
CA LEU A 3 31.11 55.25 -0.24
C LEU A 3 30.56 53.80 -0.18
N SER A 4 29.56 53.57 0.67
CA SER A 4 28.30 52.86 0.40
C SER A 4 28.22 51.55 -0.42
N ILE A 5 27.70 50.51 0.27
CA ILE A 5 26.53 49.66 -0.06
C ILE A 5 26.29 49.37 -1.56
N SER A 6 26.25 48.11 -2.02
CA SER A 6 25.02 47.29 -1.97
C SER A 6 25.25 45.84 -2.50
N PRO A 7 24.27 44.93 -2.31
CA PRO A 7 24.42 43.48 -2.31
C PRO A 7 23.99 42.85 -3.64
N THR A 8 24.43 41.62 -3.94
CA THR A 8 23.74 40.81 -4.96
C THR A 8 23.91 39.31 -4.74
N GLU A 9 22.77 38.65 -4.84
CA GLU A 9 22.52 37.20 -4.93
C GLU A 9 23.54 36.42 -5.75
N GLN A 10 23.75 35.18 -5.32
CA GLN A 10 24.28 34.13 -6.18
C GLN A 10 23.11 33.35 -6.81
N PRO A 11 22.85 33.47 -8.13
CA PRO A 11 22.07 32.47 -8.83
C PRO A 11 22.99 31.52 -9.62
N SER A 12 22.79 30.23 -9.35
CA SER A 12 22.41 29.21 -10.34
C SER A 12 22.72 29.53 -11.82
N SER A 13 23.65 28.79 -12.43
CA SER A 13 23.63 28.35 -13.85
C SER A 13 24.97 27.74 -14.27
N SER A 14 25.17 26.43 -14.11
CA SER A 14 26.27 25.76 -14.87
C SER A 14 26.16 24.25 -15.05
N ASP A 15 24.98 23.63 -14.94
CA ASP A 15 24.78 22.27 -15.48
C ASP A 15 23.50 22.17 -16.36
N PHE A 16 23.02 23.33 -16.82
CA PHE A 16 22.01 23.45 -17.87
C PHE A 16 22.68 23.40 -19.25
N ALA A 17 23.19 22.22 -19.60
CA ALA A 17 23.43 21.89 -20.99
C ALA A 17 22.08 21.61 -21.67
N LEU A 18 21.69 22.52 -22.58
CA LEU A 18 20.85 22.30 -23.78
C LEU A 18 19.44 21.73 -23.52
N ARG A 19 18.41 22.51 -23.16
CA ARG A 19 17.55 23.36 -24.04
C ARG A 19 17.46 22.94 -25.52
N THR A 20 16.34 22.33 -25.92
CA THR A 20 15.39 22.80 -26.98
C THR A 20 14.18 21.84 -27.01
N VAL A 21 12.98 22.18 -26.50
CA VAL A 21 11.95 23.16 -26.94
C VAL A 21 11.01 22.61 -28.02
N TRP A 22 9.72 22.53 -27.61
CA TRP A 22 8.47 22.75 -28.35
C TRP A 22 8.03 21.87 -29.53
N ALA A 23 6.84 21.30 -29.33
CA ALA A 23 5.64 21.50 -30.15
C ALA A 23 5.85 21.61 -31.67
N CYS A 24 5.64 20.50 -32.37
CA CYS A 24 5.11 20.52 -33.74
C CYS A 24 4.59 19.13 -34.11
N CYS A 25 3.27 18.93 -34.14
CA CYS A 25 2.60 18.29 -35.29
C CYS A 25 1.08 18.27 -35.10
N GLN A 26 0.46 19.46 -35.10
CA GLN A 26 -0.88 19.59 -35.67
C GLN A 26 -0.69 20.01 -37.13
N ARG A 27 -1.00 19.13 -38.07
CA ARG A 27 -1.47 19.52 -39.40
C ARG A 27 -2.08 18.32 -40.13
N ALA A 28 -3.34 18.51 -40.49
CA ALA A 28 -4.11 17.67 -41.38
C ALA A 28 -3.54 17.65 -42.81
N ALA A 29 -3.62 16.51 -43.49
CA ALA A 29 -4.05 16.38 -44.90
C ALA A 29 -4.00 14.90 -45.35
N THR A 30 -5.19 14.37 -45.65
CA THR A 30 -5.59 13.37 -46.67
C THR A 30 -4.51 12.57 -47.43
N ALA A 31 -4.64 11.23 -47.45
CA ALA A 31 -5.02 10.47 -48.65
C ALA A 31 -4.91 8.94 -48.43
N VAL A 32 -6.00 8.27 -48.82
CA VAL A 32 -6.25 6.84 -49.07
C VAL A 32 -5.01 5.97 -49.34
N ALA A 33 -4.85 4.89 -48.56
CA ALA A 33 -4.25 3.64 -49.04
C ALA A 33 -4.86 2.45 -48.28
N LEU A 34 -5.39 1.51 -49.07
CA LEU A 34 -6.12 0.30 -48.69
C LEU A 34 -5.30 -0.68 -47.84
N LEU A 35 -6.03 -1.40 -46.99
CA LEU A 35 -5.91 -2.82 -46.63
C LEU A 35 -4.51 -3.46 -46.67
N LEU A 36 -4.02 -3.94 -45.52
CA LEU A 36 -3.56 -5.33 -45.32
C LEU A 36 -3.10 -5.55 -43.86
N ALA A 37 -3.67 -6.59 -43.23
CA ALA A 37 -3.16 -7.38 -42.10
C ALA A 37 -3.10 -6.80 -40.66
N GLY A 38 -3.93 -7.40 -39.79
CA GLY A 38 -3.59 -7.64 -38.38
C GLY A 38 -4.67 -7.19 -37.38
N PRO A 39 -5.42 -8.11 -36.74
CA PRO A 39 -6.25 -7.72 -35.60
C PRO A 39 -5.32 -7.43 -34.43
N LEU A 40 -4.91 -6.17 -34.27
CA LEU A 40 -4.09 -5.76 -33.13
C LEU A 40 -4.99 -5.66 -31.90
N LEU A 41 -5.09 -6.79 -31.21
CA LEU A 41 -5.56 -6.94 -29.85
C LEU A 41 -5.02 -5.80 -28.98
N LEU A 42 -5.86 -4.80 -28.69
CA LEU A 42 -5.66 -3.92 -27.54
C LEU A 42 -5.88 -4.77 -26.28
N GLY A 43 -4.83 -5.49 -25.88
CA GLY A 43 -4.69 -6.04 -24.54
C GLY A 43 -4.58 -4.89 -23.55
N ALA A 44 -5.72 -4.34 -23.15
CA ALA A 44 -5.79 -3.52 -21.95
C ALA A 44 -5.30 -4.39 -20.78
N CYS A 45 -4.13 -4.05 -20.24
CA CYS A 45 -3.62 -4.62 -19.01
C CYS A 45 -4.58 -4.25 -17.88
N ALA A 46 -5.63 -5.07 -17.70
CA ALA A 46 -6.49 -5.02 -16.54
C ALA A 46 -5.66 -5.48 -15.34
N GLY A 47 -4.90 -4.56 -14.75
CA GLY A 47 -4.29 -4.75 -13.44
C GLY A 47 -5.41 -4.98 -12.44
N GLY A 48 -5.69 -6.24 -12.14
CA GLY A 48 -6.75 -6.63 -11.21
C GLY A 48 -6.61 -5.85 -9.91
N LYS A 49 -7.60 -5.02 -9.60
CA LYS A 49 -7.68 -4.28 -8.34
C LYS A 49 -7.80 -5.31 -7.22
N GLY A 50 -6.66 -5.70 -6.63
CA GLY A 50 -6.63 -6.56 -5.47
C GLY A 50 -7.50 -5.98 -4.36
N PHE A 51 -8.14 -6.84 -3.56
CA PHE A 51 -9.00 -6.42 -2.45
C PHE A 51 -8.23 -5.48 -1.52
N THR A 52 -8.77 -4.28 -1.31
CA THR A 52 -8.26 -3.29 -0.37
C THR A 52 -9.37 -2.84 0.56
N GLN A 53 -9.01 -2.64 1.82
CA GLN A 53 -9.96 -2.22 2.87
C GLN A 53 -9.24 -1.34 3.87
N SER A 54 -9.87 -0.26 4.32
CA SER A 54 -9.34 0.63 5.37
C SER A 54 -10.22 0.59 6.61
N GLY A 55 -9.62 0.77 7.78
CA GLY A 55 -10.33 0.73 9.05
C GLY A 55 -9.35 0.59 10.22
N ASN A 56 -9.86 0.34 11.43
CA ASN A 56 -8.99 0.22 12.60
C ASN A 56 -8.47 -1.22 12.79
N ALA A 57 -7.20 -1.32 13.14
CA ALA A 57 -6.58 -2.55 13.64
C ALA A 57 -6.40 -2.49 15.14
N SER A 58 -6.52 -3.64 15.79
CA SER A 58 -6.01 -3.86 17.15
C SER A 58 -5.11 -5.10 17.17
N TYR A 59 -4.73 -5.57 18.36
CA TYR A 59 -3.92 -6.77 18.50
C TYR A 59 -4.38 -7.65 19.67
N TYR A 60 -4.08 -8.94 19.58
CA TYR A 60 -4.42 -9.90 20.63
C TYR A 60 -3.64 -9.66 21.93
N ALA A 61 -4.35 -9.73 23.06
CA ALA A 61 -3.75 -9.80 24.38
C ALA A 61 -2.94 -11.11 24.59
N ASP A 62 -1.99 -11.09 25.52
CA ASP A 62 -1.09 -12.22 25.78
C ASP A 62 -1.83 -13.50 26.24
N LYS A 63 -2.98 -13.35 26.88
CA LYS A 63 -3.86 -14.46 27.32
C LYS A 63 -4.35 -15.38 26.19
N PHE A 64 -4.25 -14.96 24.94
CA PHE A 64 -4.66 -15.78 23.80
C PHE A 64 -3.56 -16.72 23.32
N ASP A 65 -2.30 -16.51 23.73
CA ASP A 65 -1.17 -17.37 23.33
C ASP A 65 -1.42 -18.82 23.74
N GLY A 66 -1.26 -19.75 22.81
CA GLY A 66 -1.52 -21.18 23.02
C GLY A 66 -2.98 -21.61 22.79
N ARG A 67 -3.91 -20.70 22.52
CA ARG A 67 -5.32 -21.05 22.23
C ARG A 67 -5.51 -21.42 20.75
N LYS A 68 -6.49 -22.28 20.47
CA LYS A 68 -6.87 -22.69 19.12
C LYS A 68 -7.65 -21.55 18.43
N THR A 69 -7.26 -21.21 17.20
CA THR A 69 -7.96 -20.24 16.34
C THR A 69 -9.10 -20.91 15.57
N ALA A 70 -9.95 -20.12 14.92
CA ALA A 70 -11.03 -20.63 14.08
C ALA A 70 -10.57 -21.46 12.87
N SER A 71 -9.34 -21.27 12.37
CA SER A 71 -8.76 -22.16 11.36
C SER A 71 -8.30 -23.52 11.92
N GLY A 72 -8.30 -23.68 13.24
CA GLY A 72 -7.79 -24.86 13.93
C GLY A 72 -6.31 -24.80 14.31
N THR A 73 -5.57 -23.77 13.91
CA THR A 73 -4.16 -23.57 14.28
C THR A 73 -4.02 -23.02 15.69
N ILE A 74 -2.90 -23.29 16.37
CA ILE A 74 -2.63 -22.67 17.68
C ILE A 74 -2.09 -21.26 17.48
N TYR A 75 -2.74 -20.25 18.07
CA TYR A 75 -2.25 -18.88 18.06
C TYR A 75 -0.97 -18.78 18.87
N ARG A 76 0.03 -18.12 18.27
CA ARG A 76 1.30 -17.79 18.91
C ARG A 76 1.60 -16.31 18.69
N SER A 77 1.88 -15.58 19.77
CA SER A 77 2.17 -14.14 19.72
C SER A 77 3.40 -13.80 18.85
N GLY A 78 4.33 -14.75 18.72
CA GLY A 78 5.54 -14.69 17.90
C GLY A 78 5.36 -14.99 16.41
N GLN A 79 4.16 -15.31 15.94
CA GLN A 79 3.86 -15.53 14.52
C GLN A 79 3.24 -14.28 13.88
N ARG A 80 3.18 -14.22 12.55
CA ARG A 80 2.55 -13.10 11.80
C ARG A 80 1.17 -13.52 11.31
N THR A 81 0.23 -13.60 12.25
CA THR A 81 -1.15 -14.02 12.01
C THR A 81 -2.12 -12.89 12.32
N ALA A 82 -3.35 -13.01 11.82
CA ALA A 82 -4.42 -12.06 12.07
C ALA A 82 -5.82 -12.72 12.05
N ALA A 83 -6.77 -12.07 12.71
CA ALA A 83 -8.21 -12.34 12.62
C ALA A 83 -8.87 -11.40 11.63
N HIS A 84 -9.71 -11.95 10.76
CA HIS A 84 -10.56 -11.17 9.87
C HIS A 84 -11.94 -11.82 9.68
N ASN A 85 -12.99 -11.01 9.57
CA ASN A 85 -14.37 -11.51 9.53
C ASN A 85 -14.67 -12.29 8.24
N THR A 86 -14.37 -11.72 7.06
CA THR A 86 -14.84 -12.27 5.77
C THR A 86 -13.78 -13.00 4.95
N LEU A 87 -12.52 -12.54 4.97
CA LEU A 87 -11.43 -13.14 4.17
C LEU A 87 -11.25 -14.65 4.45
N PRO A 88 -10.97 -15.48 3.43
CA PRO A 88 -10.68 -16.90 3.62
C PRO A 88 -9.46 -17.11 4.52
N PHE A 89 -9.46 -18.21 5.29
CA PHE A 89 -8.27 -18.61 6.03
C PHE A 89 -7.12 -18.92 5.08
N GLY A 90 -5.88 -18.67 5.50
CA GLY A 90 -4.69 -18.80 4.65
C GLY A 90 -4.42 -17.60 3.74
N THR A 91 -5.37 -16.66 3.62
CA THR A 91 -5.17 -15.42 2.87
C THR A 91 -4.03 -14.60 3.47
N VAL A 92 -3.11 -14.13 2.62
CA VAL A 92 -2.01 -13.26 3.03
C VAL A 92 -2.38 -11.81 2.73
N VAL A 93 -2.38 -10.99 3.78
CA VAL A 93 -2.74 -9.57 3.72
C VAL A 93 -1.53 -8.73 4.10
N LYS A 94 -1.25 -7.69 3.31
CA LYS A 94 -0.34 -6.61 3.68
C LYS A 94 -1.13 -5.58 4.47
N VAL A 95 -0.74 -5.38 5.72
CA VAL A 95 -1.30 -4.35 6.61
C VAL A 95 -0.32 -3.19 6.64
N THR A 96 -0.81 -1.99 6.38
CA THR A 96 0.00 -0.77 6.37
C THR A 96 -0.60 0.22 7.36
N ASN A 97 0.24 0.77 8.24
CA ASN A 97 -0.13 1.88 9.09
C ASN A 97 0.18 3.18 8.33
N PRO A 98 -0.83 3.96 7.90
CA PRO A 98 -0.62 5.18 7.13
C PRO A 98 0.05 6.29 7.95
N ARG A 99 0.03 6.23 9.29
CA ARG A 99 0.63 7.27 10.14
C ARG A 99 2.17 7.23 10.15
N ASN A 100 2.76 6.05 9.99
CA ASN A 100 4.22 5.86 10.04
C ASN A 100 4.76 5.13 8.80
N HIS A 101 3.89 4.86 7.83
CA HIS A 101 4.20 4.14 6.58
C HIS A 101 4.79 2.74 6.74
N ARG A 102 4.74 2.16 7.94
CA ARG A 102 5.24 0.80 8.21
C ARG A 102 4.21 -0.22 7.76
N SER A 103 4.68 -1.34 7.22
CA SER A 103 3.80 -2.42 6.77
C SER A 103 4.30 -3.81 7.15
N VAL A 104 3.38 -4.75 7.24
CA VAL A 104 3.67 -6.15 7.56
C VAL A 104 2.73 -7.07 6.80
N LYS A 105 3.24 -8.21 6.33
CA LYS A 105 2.41 -9.29 5.77
C LYS A 105 1.99 -10.23 6.90
N VAL A 106 0.70 -10.54 6.95
CA VAL A 106 0.11 -11.46 7.93
C VAL A 106 -0.78 -12.47 7.22
N THR A 107 -0.91 -13.65 7.81
CA THR A 107 -1.83 -14.70 7.35
C THR A 107 -3.12 -14.66 8.17
N VAL A 108 -4.26 -14.72 7.51
CA VAL A 108 -5.57 -14.83 8.17
C VAL A 108 -5.74 -16.25 8.70
N THR A 109 -5.82 -16.40 10.02
CA THR A 109 -5.95 -17.72 10.69
C THR A 109 -7.14 -17.77 11.65
N ASP A 110 -7.83 -16.66 11.84
CA ASP A 110 -8.90 -16.56 12.83
C ASP A 110 -10.04 -15.66 12.36
N ARG A 111 -11.16 -15.72 13.07
CA ARG A 111 -12.34 -14.86 12.84
C ARG A 111 -12.43 -13.77 13.90
N GLY A 112 -13.13 -12.70 13.57
CA GLY A 112 -13.12 -11.44 14.32
C GLY A 112 -12.53 -10.32 13.47
N PRO A 113 -12.59 -9.06 13.92
CA PRO A 113 -12.97 -8.60 15.26
C PRO A 113 -14.49 -8.46 15.44
N HIS A 114 -15.01 -8.70 16.65
CA HIS A 114 -16.44 -8.50 16.98
C HIS A 114 -16.81 -7.09 17.43
N ALA A 115 -15.83 -6.23 17.72
CA ALA A 115 -16.14 -4.85 18.09
C ALA A 115 -16.32 -3.97 16.86
N LYS A 116 -17.30 -3.06 16.96
CA LYS A 116 -17.63 -2.09 15.91
C LYS A 116 -16.40 -1.23 15.58
N GLY A 117 -16.18 -1.00 14.28
CA GLY A 117 -15.11 -0.14 13.76
C GLY A 117 -13.73 -0.80 13.62
N ARG A 118 -13.53 -2.04 14.08
CA ARG A 118 -12.29 -2.81 13.87
C ARG A 118 -12.44 -3.76 12.69
N ILE A 119 -11.47 -3.74 11.79
CA ILE A 119 -11.47 -4.58 10.58
C ILE A 119 -10.52 -5.76 10.69
N ILE A 120 -9.49 -5.68 11.54
CA ILE A 120 -8.48 -6.73 11.69
C ILE A 120 -7.90 -6.72 13.11
N ASP A 121 -7.66 -7.91 13.67
CA ASP A 121 -6.93 -8.07 14.92
C ASP A 121 -5.60 -8.80 14.62
N LEU A 122 -4.48 -8.15 14.93
CA LEU A 122 -3.14 -8.61 14.60
C LEU A 122 -2.50 -9.42 15.73
N SER A 123 -1.54 -10.27 15.39
CA SER A 123 -0.63 -10.82 16.40
C SER A 123 0.23 -9.72 17.03
N LYS A 124 0.70 -9.94 18.27
CA LYS A 124 1.59 -9.00 18.98
C LYS A 124 2.86 -8.69 18.19
N LYS A 125 3.43 -9.68 17.48
CA LYS A 125 4.59 -9.48 16.60
C LYS A 125 4.28 -8.61 15.39
N ALA A 126 3.13 -8.79 14.76
CA ALA A 126 2.72 -7.94 13.65
C ALA A 126 2.46 -6.49 14.11
N ALA A 127 1.78 -6.32 15.25
CA ALA A 127 1.51 -5.04 15.88
C ALA A 127 2.80 -4.26 16.21
N ARG A 128 3.82 -4.91 16.79
CA ARG A 128 5.16 -4.31 16.98
C ARG A 128 5.78 -3.84 15.67
N LYS A 129 5.61 -4.61 14.58
CA LYS A 129 6.22 -4.29 13.29
C LYS A 129 5.58 -3.08 12.60
N ILE A 130 4.30 -2.81 12.83
CA ILE A 130 3.62 -1.61 12.33
C ILE A 130 3.53 -0.47 13.36
N GLY A 131 4.08 -0.67 14.57
CA GLY A 131 4.19 0.35 15.61
C GLY A 131 2.85 0.77 16.22
N ILE A 132 2.00 -0.19 16.60
CA ILE A 132 0.69 0.10 17.23
C ILE A 132 0.58 -0.43 18.67
N ILE A 133 1.67 -0.92 19.26
CA ILE A 133 1.65 -1.51 20.61
C ILE A 133 1.24 -0.48 21.66
N ASP A 134 1.85 0.69 21.63
CA ASP A 134 1.63 1.74 22.63
C ASP A 134 0.26 2.39 22.47
N ALA A 135 -0.22 2.52 21.23
CA ALA A 135 -1.53 3.09 20.94
C ALA A 135 -2.70 2.11 21.20
N GLY A 136 -2.45 0.80 21.22
CA GLY A 136 -3.48 -0.24 21.30
C GLY A 136 -4.24 -0.46 19.99
N VAL A 137 -4.79 0.63 19.44
CA VAL A 137 -5.62 0.66 18.23
C VAL A 137 -5.10 1.74 17.28
N ALA A 138 -5.06 1.44 15.98
CA ALA A 138 -4.66 2.41 14.97
C ALA A 138 -5.40 2.21 13.65
N PRO A 139 -5.60 3.27 12.85
CA PRO A 139 -6.08 3.13 11.47
C PRO A 139 -5.04 2.38 10.64
N VAL A 140 -5.49 1.48 9.78
CA VAL A 140 -4.66 0.72 8.85
C VAL A 140 -5.33 0.59 7.49
N GLN A 141 -4.50 0.28 6.49
CA GLN A 141 -4.92 -0.13 5.17
C GLN A 141 -4.51 -1.59 4.92
N LEU A 142 -5.46 -2.40 4.49
CA LEU A 142 -5.30 -3.79 4.12
C LEU A 142 -5.21 -3.90 2.60
N LYS A 143 -4.30 -4.75 2.13
CA LYS A 143 -4.22 -5.18 0.73
C LYS A 143 -3.98 -6.68 0.67
N VAL A 144 -4.87 -7.41 0.00
CA VAL A 144 -4.66 -8.85 -0.22
C VAL A 144 -3.50 -9.05 -1.19
N VAL A 145 -2.51 -9.83 -0.76
CA VAL A 145 -1.31 -10.19 -1.54
C VAL A 145 -1.49 -11.56 -2.17
N LYS A 146 -2.10 -12.51 -1.44
CA LYS A 146 -2.38 -13.86 -1.91
C LYS A 146 -3.73 -14.31 -1.34
N LYS A 147 -4.62 -14.81 -2.21
CA LYS A 147 -5.87 -15.46 -1.78
C LYS A 147 -5.54 -16.83 -1.17
N GLY A 148 -6.21 -17.15 -0.05
CA GLY A 148 -6.04 -18.41 0.69
C GLY A 148 -6.64 -19.61 -0.03
#